data_AF-A0A841L6N2-F1
#
_entry.id   AF-A0A841L6N2-F1
#
_cell.length_a   1.000
_cell.length_b   1.000
_cell.length_c   1.000
_cell.angle_alpha   90.00
_cell.angle_beta   90.00
_cell.angle_gamma   90.00
#
_symmetry.space_group_name_H-M   'P 1'
#
loop_
_entity.id
_entity.type
_entity.pdbx_description
1 polymer ?
#
loop_
_entity_poly.entity_id
_entity_poly.type
_entity_poly.pdbx_seq_one_letter_code
_entity_poly.pdbx_strand_id
1 'polypeptide(L)'
;MRLAVIVLLLLGLSFVVLQVAGAREDKTDTDRGSSGSGWTPPMKSGEVDEEAAEDWEPPALMAGVLRVFGGFVPAVAVEQPEVIVRAGEEAVRSVPPDTDSRMRAARARLVAGSVATISFPVPEKGRRTLCLCLPGQPMTRDATTACPAGWRDENIPFCQRGSDVTMIPVSELGAQFVYAAPRGATVRME
;
A
#
# COMPACT_ATOMS: atom_id res chain seq x y z
N MET A 1 -39.05 22.66 -28.52
CA MET A 1 -39.95 22.22 -27.42
C MET A 1 -40.09 20.69 -27.33
N ARG A 2 -40.38 19.97 -28.43
CA ARG A 2 -40.55 18.48 -28.40
C ARG A 2 -39.33 17.72 -27.87
N LEU A 3 -38.12 18.17 -28.20
CA LEU A 3 -36.87 17.52 -27.79
C LEU A 3 -36.58 17.69 -26.28
N ALA A 4 -36.89 18.86 -25.71
CA ALA A 4 -36.77 19.11 -24.28
C ALA A 4 -37.76 18.27 -23.45
N VAL A 5 -38.97 18.04 -23.98
CA VAL A 5 -39.97 17.16 -23.35
C VAL A 5 -39.48 15.71 -23.34
N ILE A 6 -38.88 15.23 -24.42
CA ILE A 6 -38.34 13.85 -24.49
C ILE A 6 -37.19 13.65 -23.51
N VAL A 7 -36.28 14.62 -23.39
CA VAL A 7 -35.15 14.54 -22.44
C VAL A 7 -35.64 14.56 -20.98
N LEU A 8 -36.63 15.41 -20.66
CA LEU A 8 -37.26 15.43 -19.34
C LEU A 8 -37.99 14.11 -19.03
N LEU A 9 -38.62 13.50 -20.03
CA LEU A 9 -39.29 12.21 -19.88
C LEU A 9 -38.27 11.09 -19.61
N LEU A 10 -37.13 11.08 -20.30
CA LEU A 10 -36.06 10.11 -20.06
C LEU A 10 -35.41 10.29 -18.68
N LEU A 11 -35.19 11.52 -18.24
CA LEU A 11 -34.68 11.82 -16.90
C LEU A 11 -35.67 11.39 -15.82
N GLY A 12 -36.95 11.72 -15.99
CA GLY A 12 -38.01 11.27 -15.08
C GLY A 12 -38.11 9.75 -15.01
N LEU A 13 -38.03 9.06 -16.15
CA LEU A 13 -38.08 7.60 -16.20
C LEU A 13 -36.87 6.96 -15.53
N SER A 14 -35.67 7.54 -15.71
CA SER A 14 -34.45 7.07 -15.03
C SER A 14 -34.53 7.22 -13.51
N PHE A 15 -35.14 8.31 -13.03
CA PHE A 15 -35.34 8.54 -11.60
C PHE A 15 -36.38 7.58 -11.00
N VAL A 16 -37.47 7.29 -11.73
CA VAL A 16 -38.47 6.30 -11.30
C VAL A 16 -37.89 4.89 -11.28
N VAL A 17 -37.07 4.51 -12.26
CA VAL A 17 -36.38 3.21 -12.26
C VAL A 17 -35.43 3.09 -11.06
N LEU A 18 -34.68 4.14 -10.73
CA LEU A 18 -33.80 4.15 -9.55
C LEU A 18 -34.59 4.04 -8.24
N GLN A 19 -35.73 4.73 -8.12
CA GLN A 19 -36.56 4.66 -6.91
C GLN A 19 -37.30 3.33 -6.77
N VAL A 20 -37.76 2.73 -7.87
CA VAL A 20 -38.42 1.40 -7.85
C VAL A 20 -37.41 0.27 -7.65
N ALA A 21 -36.17 0.42 -8.11
CA ALA A 21 -35.08 -0.49 -7.79
C ALA A 21 -34.66 -0.37 -6.32
N GLY A 22 -34.51 0.85 -5.78
CA GLY A 22 -34.10 1.07 -4.39
C GLY A 22 -35.19 0.72 -3.35
N ALA A 23 -36.48 0.83 -3.69
CA ALA A 23 -37.57 0.55 -2.76
C ALA A 23 -37.99 -0.94 -2.70
N ARG A 24 -37.38 -1.82 -3.51
CA ARG A 24 -37.69 -3.27 -3.50
C ARG A 24 -36.73 -4.11 -2.64
N GLU A 25 -35.69 -3.52 -2.05
CA GLU A 25 -34.66 -4.23 -1.29
C GLU A 25 -34.87 -4.24 0.24
N ASP A 26 -36.07 -3.93 0.74
CA ASP A 26 -36.29 -3.83 2.20
C ASP A 26 -36.96 -5.04 2.87
N LYS A 27 -37.31 -6.10 2.12
CA LYS A 27 -37.85 -7.32 2.74
C LYS A 27 -37.53 -8.58 1.94
N THR A 28 -36.29 -9.05 2.05
CA THR A 28 -36.01 -10.48 2.18
C THR A 28 -34.58 -10.65 2.66
N ASP A 29 -34.46 -11.31 3.80
CA ASP A 29 -33.35 -12.10 4.31
C ASP A 29 -32.11 -12.24 3.40
N THR A 30 -30.95 -12.00 4.02
CA THR A 30 -29.68 -12.72 3.88
C THR A 30 -29.31 -13.31 2.51
N ASP A 31 -28.11 -12.97 2.07
CA ASP A 31 -27.39 -13.57 0.92
C ASP A 31 -27.69 -13.00 -0.46
N ARG A 32 -27.08 -11.84 -0.76
CA ARG A 32 -26.18 -11.64 -1.91
C ARG A 32 -25.76 -10.19 -2.01
N GLY A 33 -24.44 -9.98 -2.08
CA GLY A 33 -23.87 -8.69 -2.43
C GLY A 33 -24.31 -8.27 -3.83
N SER A 34 -24.66 -7.00 -3.97
CA SER A 34 -24.65 -6.31 -5.25
C SER A 34 -24.50 -4.81 -4.98
N SER A 35 -23.25 -4.42 -4.78
CA SER A 35 -22.83 -3.02 -4.74
C SER A 35 -23.16 -2.31 -6.04
N GLY A 36 -23.73 -1.11 -5.92
CA GLY A 36 -23.64 -0.09 -6.95
C GLY A 36 -22.18 0.18 -7.33
N SER A 37 -21.98 0.53 -8.61
CA SER A 37 -20.74 0.99 -9.23
C SER A 37 -19.53 0.04 -9.16
N GLY A 38 -19.42 -0.84 -10.18
CA GLY A 38 -18.31 -1.78 -10.37
C GLY A 38 -16.97 -1.13 -10.73
N TRP A 39 -16.35 -0.46 -9.75
CA TRP A 39 -15.02 0.16 -9.88
C TRP A 39 -14.08 -0.17 -8.72
N THR A 40 -14.55 -0.89 -7.70
CA THR A 40 -13.76 -1.27 -6.52
C THR A 40 -13.91 -2.76 -6.25
N PRO A 41 -12.87 -3.44 -5.72
CA PRO A 41 -13.02 -4.81 -5.25
C PRO A 41 -14.17 -4.90 -4.25
N PRO A 42 -14.87 -6.04 -4.18
CA PRO A 42 -16.00 -6.21 -3.29
C PRO A 42 -15.56 -5.92 -1.84
N MET A 43 -16.20 -4.92 -1.25
CA MET A 43 -15.98 -4.54 0.14
C MET A 43 -17.16 -5.01 0.97
N LYS A 44 -16.87 -5.67 2.09
CA LYS A 44 -17.84 -6.00 3.11
C LYS A 44 -17.57 -5.11 4.31
N SER A 45 -18.54 -4.27 4.68
CA SER A 45 -18.46 -3.39 5.85
C SER A 45 -17.22 -2.49 5.96
N GLY A 46 -16.62 -2.11 4.82
CA GLY A 46 -15.43 -1.23 4.79
C GLY A 46 -14.09 -1.95 4.84
N GLU A 47 -14.08 -3.28 4.87
CA GLU A 47 -12.89 -4.11 4.64
C GLU A 47 -13.02 -4.88 3.32
N VAL A 48 -11.88 -5.19 2.70
CA VAL A 48 -11.83 -5.96 1.45
C VAL A 48 -12.28 -7.38 1.77
N ASP A 49 -13.33 -7.83 1.09
CA ASP A 49 -13.84 -9.18 1.27
C ASP A 49 -12.86 -10.16 0.61
N GLU A 50 -12.02 -10.80 1.43
CA GLU A 50 -10.93 -11.66 0.96
C GLU A 50 -11.44 -12.85 0.13
N GLU A 51 -12.66 -13.33 0.40
CA GLU A 51 -13.26 -14.48 -0.28
C GLU A 51 -13.83 -14.08 -1.65
N ALA A 52 -14.31 -12.84 -1.78
CA ALA A 52 -14.78 -12.29 -3.06
C ALA A 52 -13.65 -11.63 -3.90
N ALA A 53 -12.51 -11.34 -3.27
CA ALA A 53 -11.32 -10.80 -3.94
C ALA A 53 -10.48 -11.89 -4.64
N GLU A 54 -10.54 -13.14 -4.17
CA GLU A 54 -9.84 -14.28 -4.82
C GLU A 54 -10.36 -14.56 -6.24
N ASP A 55 -11.67 -14.42 -6.45
CA ASP A 55 -12.32 -14.65 -7.76
C ASP A 55 -12.49 -13.37 -8.60
N TRP A 56 -11.94 -12.23 -8.14
CA TRP A 56 -12.06 -10.97 -8.83
C TRP A 56 -11.00 -10.83 -9.94
N GLU A 57 -11.39 -11.07 -11.19
CA GLU A 57 -10.60 -10.70 -12.36
C GLU A 57 -10.96 -9.28 -12.85
N PRO A 58 -9.98 -8.38 -13.02
CA PRO A 58 -10.24 -7.05 -13.53
C PRO A 58 -10.69 -7.13 -15.00
N PRO A 59 -11.69 -6.33 -15.43
CA PRO A 59 -12.17 -6.36 -16.81
C PRO A 59 -11.02 -6.02 -17.77
N ALA A 60 -10.97 -6.67 -18.94
CA ALA A 60 -9.84 -6.70 -19.87
C ALA A 60 -9.24 -5.32 -20.27
N LEU A 61 -9.98 -4.23 -20.10
CA LEU A 61 -9.47 -2.86 -20.27
C LEU A 61 -8.40 -2.47 -19.22
N MET A 62 -8.37 -3.12 -18.05
CA MET A 62 -7.37 -2.89 -16.98
C MET A 62 -6.07 -3.66 -17.19
N ALA A 63 -6.07 -4.77 -17.94
CA ALA A 63 -4.83 -5.46 -18.34
C ALA A 63 -3.94 -4.55 -19.21
N GLY A 64 -4.53 -3.60 -19.93
CA GLY A 64 -3.81 -2.57 -20.68
C GLY A 64 -3.26 -1.44 -19.81
N VAL A 65 -4.06 -0.94 -18.86
CA VAL A 65 -3.68 0.21 -18.00
C VAL A 65 -2.60 -0.19 -16.98
N LEU A 66 -2.68 -1.38 -16.38
CA LEU A 66 -1.62 -1.89 -15.51
C LEU A 66 -0.30 -2.15 -16.28
N ARG A 67 -0.37 -2.45 -17.58
CA ARG A 67 0.82 -2.58 -18.45
C ARG A 67 1.45 -1.24 -18.80
N VAL A 68 0.68 -0.16 -18.83
CA VAL A 68 1.15 1.20 -19.16
C VAL A 68 1.67 1.94 -17.92
N PHE A 69 1.08 1.70 -16.74
CA PHE A 69 1.45 2.43 -15.51
C PHE A 69 2.22 1.60 -14.46
N GLY A 70 2.30 0.28 -14.61
CA GLY A 70 3.13 -0.58 -13.74
C GLY A 70 4.65 -0.41 -13.93
N GLY A 71 5.08 0.37 -14.93
CA GLY A 71 6.48 0.60 -15.28
C GLY A 71 7.02 2.01 -15.00
N PHE A 72 6.26 2.89 -14.32
CA PHE A 72 6.59 4.32 -14.31
C PHE A 72 7.67 4.76 -13.31
N VAL A 73 8.29 3.83 -12.59
CA VAL A 73 9.39 4.13 -11.66
C VAL A 73 10.42 2.99 -11.79
N PRO A 74 11.57 3.21 -12.44
CA PRO A 74 12.59 2.17 -12.53
C PRO A 74 13.06 1.76 -11.14
N ALA A 75 13.19 0.45 -10.92
CA ALA A 75 13.75 -0.10 -9.69
C ALA A 75 15.20 0.39 -9.52
N VAL A 76 15.60 0.67 -8.28
CA VAL A 76 16.99 1.01 -7.99
C VAL A 76 17.84 -0.23 -8.21
N ALA A 77 18.79 -0.19 -9.15
CA ALA A 77 19.81 -1.24 -9.24
C ALA A 77 20.75 -1.12 -8.03
N VAL A 78 20.57 -2.01 -7.06
CA VAL A 78 21.31 -1.98 -5.81
C VAL A 78 22.55 -2.88 -5.92
N GLU A 79 23.76 -2.30 -6.00
CA GLU A 79 25.02 -3.07 -6.11
C GLU A 79 25.31 -3.99 -4.91
N GLN A 80 24.73 -3.71 -3.75
CA GLN A 80 24.86 -4.52 -2.53
C GLN A 80 23.50 -4.68 -1.86
N PRO A 81 22.67 -5.65 -2.24
CA PRO A 81 21.26 -5.68 -1.82
C PRO A 81 21.11 -5.81 -0.30
N GLU A 82 22.05 -6.44 0.41
CA GLU A 82 21.91 -6.69 1.85
C GLU A 82 22.58 -5.62 2.72
N VAL A 83 21.83 -5.14 3.70
CA VAL A 83 22.27 -4.24 4.77
C VAL A 83 22.16 -4.99 6.09
N ILE A 84 23.31 -5.24 6.72
CA ILE A 84 23.38 -5.87 8.04
C ILE A 84 23.46 -4.76 9.08
N VAL A 85 22.48 -4.72 9.98
CA VAL A 85 22.39 -3.75 11.07
C VAL A 85 22.72 -4.48 12.36
N ARG A 86 23.79 -4.07 13.05
CA ARG A 86 24.13 -4.64 14.36
C ARG A 86 23.21 -4.07 15.44
N ALA A 87 23.05 -4.81 16.53
CA ALA A 87 22.18 -4.43 17.62
C ALA A 87 22.60 -3.08 18.22
N GLY A 88 21.69 -2.10 18.20
CA GLY A 88 21.94 -0.77 18.74
C GLY A 88 22.87 0.10 17.88
N GLU A 89 23.29 -0.36 16.70
CA GLU A 89 24.07 0.42 15.74
C GLU A 89 23.18 0.90 14.59
N GLU A 90 23.59 2.00 13.97
CA GLU A 90 23.00 2.49 12.73
C GLU A 90 23.85 2.05 11.53
N ALA A 91 23.22 1.51 10.50
CA ALA A 91 23.83 1.32 9.21
C ALA A 91 23.38 2.44 8.26
N VAL A 92 24.30 3.03 7.52
CA VAL A 92 24.01 4.11 6.59
C VAL A 92 24.24 3.65 5.17
N ARG A 93 23.30 3.96 4.28
CA ARG A 93 23.42 3.67 2.86
C ARG A 93 23.04 4.88 2.03
N SER A 94 23.88 5.23 1.07
CA SER A 94 23.57 6.27 0.09
C SER A 94 23.19 5.63 -1.24
N VAL A 95 22.14 6.16 -1.87
CA VAL A 95 21.81 5.90 -3.26
C VAL A 95 22.14 7.16 -4.05
N PRO A 96 23.01 7.08 -5.07
CA PRO A 96 23.44 8.25 -5.83
C PRO A 96 22.28 8.88 -6.61
N PRO A 97 22.37 10.16 -6.98
CA PRO A 97 21.40 10.80 -7.87
C PRO A 97 21.25 10.05 -9.18
N ASP A 98 20.06 10.13 -9.77
CA ASP A 98 19.80 9.63 -11.11
C ASP A 98 20.17 10.70 -12.14
N THR A 99 20.99 10.35 -13.13
CA THR A 99 21.38 11.26 -14.20
C THR A 99 20.21 11.63 -15.10
N ASP A 100 19.18 10.78 -15.15
CA ASP A 100 18.00 10.99 -15.99
C ASP A 100 16.87 11.75 -15.28
N SER A 101 17.11 12.25 -14.07
CA SER A 101 16.09 12.97 -13.27
C SER A 101 14.80 12.18 -13.02
N ARG A 102 14.87 10.84 -13.06
CA ARG A 102 13.70 9.99 -12.81
C ARG A 102 13.58 9.68 -11.34
N MET A 103 12.34 9.69 -10.84
CA MET A 103 12.06 9.09 -9.54
C MET A 103 12.30 7.58 -9.63
N ARG A 104 12.86 7.01 -8.57
CA ARG A 104 13.09 5.57 -8.43
C ARG A 104 12.44 5.08 -7.15
N ALA A 105 12.21 3.78 -7.08
CA ALA A 105 11.74 3.15 -5.86
C ALA A 105 12.67 1.98 -5.53
N ALA A 106 12.97 1.85 -4.24
CA ALA A 106 13.67 0.70 -3.71
C ALA A 106 12.72 -0.08 -2.82
N ARG A 107 12.71 -1.40 -2.95
CA ARG A 107 11.95 -2.29 -2.10
C ARG A 107 12.84 -2.74 -0.95
N ALA A 108 12.43 -2.48 0.28
CA ALA A 108 13.12 -2.97 1.46
C ALA A 108 12.37 -4.17 2.04
N ARG A 109 13.07 -5.25 2.37
CA ARG A 109 12.53 -6.45 3.02
C ARG A 109 13.38 -6.83 4.22
N LEU A 110 12.75 -7.09 5.36
CA LEU A 110 13.40 -7.66 6.53
C LEU A 110 13.61 -9.16 6.30
N VAL A 111 14.87 -9.61 6.26
CA VAL A 111 15.24 -11.02 6.05
C VAL A 111 15.50 -11.72 7.38
N ALA A 112 16.08 -10.99 8.34
CA ALA A 112 16.38 -11.52 9.67
C ALA A 112 16.25 -10.43 10.74
N GLY A 113 15.96 -10.85 11.97
CA GLY A 113 15.66 -9.96 13.09
C GLY A 113 14.15 -9.80 13.32
N SER A 114 13.77 -9.21 14.45
CA SER A 114 12.36 -9.01 14.80
C SER A 114 11.78 -7.72 14.22
N VAL A 115 12.57 -6.64 14.25
CA VAL A 115 12.16 -5.31 13.82
C VAL A 115 13.36 -4.52 13.32
N ALA A 116 13.16 -3.74 12.26
CA ALA A 116 14.12 -2.78 11.75
C ALA A 116 13.41 -1.46 11.42
N THR A 117 14.11 -0.34 11.58
CA THR A 117 13.62 0.98 11.16
C THR A 117 14.47 1.49 10.02
N ILE A 118 13.84 2.23 9.11
CA ILE A 118 14.49 2.84 7.95
C ILE A 118 14.09 4.31 7.92
N SER A 119 15.07 5.19 8.07
CA SER A 119 14.86 6.64 8.08
C SER A 119 15.51 7.28 6.86
N PHE A 120 14.74 8.07 6.12
CA PHE A 120 15.18 8.71 4.87
C PHE A 120 14.62 10.12 4.71
N PRO A 121 15.33 10.99 3.96
CA PRO A 121 14.81 12.32 3.63
C PRO A 121 13.67 12.22 2.62
N VAL A 122 12.63 13.01 2.84
CA VAL A 122 11.53 13.26 1.90
C VAL A 122 11.58 14.75 1.55
N PRO A 123 11.64 15.11 0.25
CA PRO A 123 11.59 16.51 -0.17
C PRO A 123 10.42 17.24 0.50
N GLU A 124 10.68 18.43 1.02
CA GLU A 124 9.69 19.32 1.66
C GLU A 124 9.03 18.82 2.96
N LYS A 125 9.18 17.53 3.31
CA LYS A 125 8.56 16.92 4.50
C LYS A 125 9.56 16.50 5.58
N GLY A 126 10.86 16.73 5.37
CA GLY A 126 11.91 16.40 6.34
C GLY A 126 12.28 14.92 6.31
N ARG A 127 12.50 14.30 7.47
CA ARG A 127 12.82 12.87 7.56
C ARG A 127 11.57 12.05 7.83
N ARG A 128 11.42 10.94 7.12
CA ARG A 128 10.39 9.93 7.36
C ARG A 128 11.04 8.66 7.87
N THR A 129 10.39 8.01 8.84
CA THR A 129 10.80 6.72 9.37
C THR A 129 9.73 5.69 9.02
N LEU A 130 10.17 4.57 8.45
CA LEU A 130 9.36 3.37 8.21
C LEU A 130 9.87 2.26 9.12
N CYS A 131 8.98 1.35 9.48
CA CYS A 131 9.32 0.16 10.27
C CYS A 131 8.96 -1.10 9.51
N LEU A 132 9.84 -2.09 9.65
CA LEU A 132 9.65 -3.44 9.15
C LEU A 132 9.66 -4.41 10.33
N CYS A 133 8.81 -5.42 10.29
CA CYS A 133 8.81 -6.51 11.25
C CYS A 133 8.65 -7.85 10.55
N LEU A 134 9.11 -8.92 11.19
CA LEU A 134 9.00 -10.26 10.60
C LEU A 134 7.70 -10.94 11.07
N PRO A 135 6.82 -11.39 10.15
CA PRO A 135 5.57 -12.05 10.49
C PRO A 135 5.75 -13.25 11.43
N GLY A 136 4.83 -13.40 12.38
CA GLY A 136 4.83 -14.52 13.33
C GLY A 136 5.87 -14.42 14.47
N GLN A 137 6.67 -13.35 14.51
CA GLN A 137 7.56 -13.08 15.64
C GLN A 137 6.84 -12.18 16.67
N PRO A 138 6.93 -12.50 17.98
CA PRO A 138 6.40 -11.64 19.02
C PRO A 138 7.25 -10.36 19.14
N MET A 139 6.59 -9.21 19.21
CA MET A 139 7.26 -7.92 19.36
C MET A 139 6.98 -7.30 20.73
N THR A 140 8.02 -6.71 21.31
CA THR A 140 7.90 -5.93 22.55
C THR A 140 7.78 -4.45 22.23
N ARG A 141 7.07 -3.70 23.09
CA ARG A 141 6.96 -2.24 22.93
C ARG A 141 8.33 -1.57 22.85
N ASP A 142 9.28 -2.00 23.66
CA ASP A 142 10.63 -1.43 23.70
C ASP A 142 11.34 -1.50 22.35
N ALA A 143 11.23 -2.64 21.66
CA ALA A 143 11.84 -2.84 20.35
C ALA A 143 11.19 -1.97 19.26
N THR A 144 9.96 -1.50 19.48
CA THR A 144 9.20 -0.70 18.52
C THR A 144 9.18 0.79 18.85
N THR A 145 9.89 1.24 19.89
CA THR A 145 9.82 2.64 20.37
C THR A 145 10.16 3.67 19.30
N ALA A 146 11.05 3.32 18.37
CA ALA A 146 11.43 4.16 17.23
C ALA A 146 10.41 4.15 16.07
N CYS A 147 9.33 3.37 16.18
CA CYS A 147 8.31 3.25 15.16
C CYS A 147 7.15 4.24 15.33
N PRO A 148 6.55 4.70 14.21
CA PRO A 148 5.34 5.52 14.24
C PRO A 148 4.23 4.87 15.06
N ALA A 149 3.43 5.69 15.76
CA ALA A 149 2.34 5.19 16.63
C ALA A 149 1.34 4.31 15.87
N GLY A 150 0.83 4.77 14.72
CA GLY A 150 -0.14 3.99 13.92
C GLY A 150 0.41 2.62 13.51
N TRP A 151 1.68 2.55 13.10
CA TRP A 151 2.30 1.27 12.76
C TRP A 151 2.38 0.32 13.97
N ARG A 152 2.69 0.86 15.16
CA ARG A 152 2.75 0.06 16.40
C ARG A 152 1.39 -0.49 16.79
N ASP A 153 0.35 0.32 16.66
CA ASP A 153 -1.01 -0.07 17.05
C ASP A 153 -1.54 -1.21 16.17
N GLU A 154 -1.13 -1.25 14.90
CA GLU A 154 -1.50 -2.30 13.95
C GLU A 154 -0.69 -3.59 14.09
N ASN A 155 0.58 -3.50 14.51
CA ASN A 155 1.54 -4.62 14.45
C ASN A 155 1.96 -5.17 15.81
N ILE A 156 1.48 -4.62 16.93
CA ILE A 156 1.75 -5.15 18.28
C ILE A 156 0.50 -5.88 18.79
N PRO A 157 0.63 -7.08 19.39
CA PRO A 157 1.89 -7.76 19.75
C PRO A 157 2.51 -8.63 18.64
N PHE A 158 1.80 -8.83 17.54
CA PHE A 158 2.24 -9.69 16.43
C PHE A 158 2.30 -8.92 15.12
N CYS A 159 3.42 -9.08 14.42
CA CYS A 159 3.61 -8.49 13.11
C CYS A 159 2.59 -9.03 12.09
N GLN A 160 1.92 -8.13 11.37
CA GLN A 160 1.00 -8.51 10.30
C GLN A 160 1.75 -9.05 9.08
N ARG A 161 1.09 -9.85 8.25
CA ARG A 161 1.68 -10.30 6.98
C ARG A 161 1.90 -9.10 6.07
N GLY A 162 3.06 -9.04 5.42
CA GLY A 162 3.43 -7.93 4.53
C GLY A 162 4.09 -6.75 5.23
N SER A 163 4.12 -6.70 6.56
CA SER A 163 4.89 -5.68 7.31
C SER A 163 6.40 -5.95 7.33
N ASP A 164 6.86 -7.06 6.74
CA ASP A 164 8.28 -7.34 6.47
C ASP A 164 8.80 -6.62 5.24
N VAL A 165 7.93 -6.05 4.42
CA VAL A 165 8.30 -5.41 3.15
C VAL A 165 7.73 -4.01 3.03
N THR A 166 8.48 -3.10 2.43
CA THR A 166 8.00 -1.76 2.11
C THR A 166 8.64 -1.20 0.84
N MET A 167 7.98 -0.22 0.23
CA MET A 167 8.51 0.53 -0.90
C MET A 167 8.98 1.89 -0.43
N ILE A 168 10.21 2.24 -0.78
CA ILE A 168 10.84 3.49 -0.39
C ILE A 168 11.08 4.33 -1.64
N PRO A 169 10.49 5.53 -1.72
CA PRO A 169 10.76 6.44 -2.83
C PRO A 169 12.19 6.97 -2.71
N VAL A 170 12.88 7.03 -3.85
CA VAL A 170 14.20 7.63 -4.01
C VAL A 170 14.05 8.79 -4.98
N SER A 171 14.38 9.99 -4.52
CA SER A 171 14.33 11.18 -5.36
C SER A 171 15.43 11.14 -6.44
N GLU A 172 15.27 11.97 -7.46
CA GLU A 172 16.27 12.19 -8.50
C GLU A 172 17.63 12.66 -7.95
N LEU A 173 17.64 13.36 -6.82
CA LEU A 173 18.85 13.84 -6.15
C LEU A 173 19.59 12.75 -5.37
N GLY A 174 19.03 11.53 -5.34
CA GLY A 174 19.52 10.46 -4.49
C GLY A 174 19.02 10.60 -3.06
N ALA A 175 19.36 9.63 -2.22
CA ALA A 175 18.91 9.60 -0.83
C ALA A 175 19.90 8.88 0.07
N GLN A 176 19.96 9.31 1.32
CA GLN A 176 20.64 8.59 2.38
C GLN A 176 19.62 7.89 3.27
N PHE A 177 19.71 6.57 3.32
CA PHE A 177 18.91 5.70 4.17
C PHE A 177 19.71 5.36 5.43
N VAL A 178 19.10 5.55 6.58
CA VAL A 178 19.67 5.14 7.88
C VAL A 178 18.82 4.01 8.42
N TYR A 179 19.45 2.87 8.66
CA TYR A 179 18.82 1.66 9.16
C TYR A 179 19.22 1.48 10.62
N ALA A 180 18.25 1.18 11.49
CA ALA A 180 18.52 0.86 12.89
C ALA A 180 17.72 -0.37 13.32
N ALA A 181 18.31 -1.17 14.20
CA ALA A 181 17.67 -2.38 14.72
C ALA A 181 18.06 -2.58 16.19
N PRO A 182 17.11 -2.53 17.14
CA PRO A 182 17.42 -2.67 18.57
C PRO A 182 18.11 -3.98 18.94
N ARG A 183 17.78 -5.07 18.23
CA ARG A 183 18.33 -6.42 18.46
C ARG A 183 19.17 -6.94 17.30
N GLY A 184 19.51 -6.07 16.35
CA GLY A 184 20.16 -6.44 15.10
C GLY A 184 19.17 -7.01 14.08
N ALA A 185 19.44 -6.75 12.81
CA ALA A 185 18.58 -7.16 11.70
C ALA A 185 19.36 -7.25 10.39
N THR A 186 18.81 -7.98 9.43
CA THR A 186 19.27 -7.97 8.05
C THR A 186 18.14 -7.48 7.17
N VAL A 187 18.37 -6.35 6.49
CA VAL A 187 17.41 -5.76 5.54
C VAL A 187 17.97 -5.92 4.14
N ARG A 188 17.19 -6.51 3.24
CA ARG A 188 17.49 -6.60 1.82
C ARG A 188 16.78 -5.50 1.05
N MET A 189 17.51 -4.81 0.20
CA MET A 189 17.08 -3.77 -0.70
C MET A 189 17.10 -4.31 -2.14
N GLU A 190 15.97 -4.20 -2.83
CA GLU A 190 15.73 -4.65 -4.22
C GLU A 190 15.26 -3.50 -5.11
#